data_AF-A0A1E4TAD2-F1
#
_entry.id   AF-A0A1E4TAD2-F1
#
_cell.length_a   1.000
_cell.length_b   1.000
_cell.length_c   1.000
_cell.angle_alpha   90.00
_cell.angle_beta   90.00
_cell.angle_gamma   90.00
#
_symmetry.space_group_name_H-M   'P 1'
#
loop_
_entity.id
_entity.type
_entity.pdbx_description
1 polymer ?
#
loop_
_entity_poly.entity_id
_entity_poly.type
_entity_poly.pdbx_seq_one_letter_code
_entity_poly.pdbx_strand_id
1 'polypeptide(L)'
;MSKLKSKKLRAQLDPASEENVLKSDIFKALATRGLTWDDVAVDMALLRPKRQKLTPEQLQLRAHKPIVSTSIIDLTSHGDGIAIYDHKATPRAPGIRRFEVLLIPSVLPGEQVSAKIRYTEQFWSRCDLLSVDSHFSPMRNNDLVQCKYFGQCSGCQFQMVPYPDQLILLRNTVKRAYETLCDLPKIPQILPTMPSPQQFMYRTKITPHFSKPKNDEPLKIGFNMAGGAPGEIDIEDCIIATQPIRDSMKQERLNIAANIDKYKNGATLLLRETYKLDDNGQFYPTTTTDNNETATTFVGKWRFEYFAGDFFQNNASILVDFTNYVKQNIGTNIKYLVDAYCGAGLFSVTCSDSAERILGIDISAPSIKSAKRNAELNNIKNATFIAGNAEAIFEPVKTETEPDLTAVIIDPPRKGCDTKFLNQLLEFSPKKIIYISCNVFTQARDLKYFLTHPSGAPYTVESVRGVDLFPQTRHVESIAVLSR
;
A
#
# COMPACT_ATOMS: atom_id res chain seq x y z
N MET A 1 10.24 -12.14 -44.21
CA MET A 1 8.99 -11.35 -44.27
C MET A 1 7.87 -12.08 -43.55
N SER A 2 7.21 -11.41 -42.60
CA SER A 2 5.91 -11.76 -41.96
C SER A 2 5.89 -13.08 -41.15
N LYS A 3 5.87 -13.08 -39.81
CA LYS A 3 4.79 -12.62 -38.91
C LYS A 3 5.33 -12.16 -37.53
N LEU A 4 6.31 -11.26 -37.51
CA LEU A 4 6.84 -10.62 -36.29
C LEU A 4 6.38 -9.16 -36.11
N LYS A 5 5.27 -8.77 -36.75
CA LYS A 5 4.62 -7.47 -36.54
C LYS A 5 3.19 -7.69 -36.02
N SER A 6 2.90 -7.04 -34.88
CA SER A 6 1.58 -6.76 -34.28
C SER A 6 1.19 -7.39 -32.92
N LYS A 7 2.13 -7.87 -32.11
CA LYS A 7 1.88 -7.85 -30.65
C LYS A 7 2.18 -6.44 -30.14
N LYS A 8 1.10 -5.65 -30.04
CA LYS A 8 0.87 -4.46 -29.19
C LYS A 8 2.14 -3.84 -28.61
N LEU A 9 2.35 -2.54 -28.85
CA LEU A 9 3.14 -1.64 -28.00
C LEU A 9 3.19 -2.25 -26.59
N ARG A 10 4.33 -2.79 -26.16
CA ARG A 10 4.58 -2.90 -24.73
C ARG A 10 4.56 -1.45 -24.29
N ALA A 11 3.42 -0.98 -23.78
CA ALA A 11 3.37 0.28 -23.07
C ALA A 11 4.59 0.24 -22.15
N GLN A 12 5.47 1.23 -22.24
CA GLN A 12 6.57 1.35 -21.29
C GLN A 12 5.91 1.20 -19.92
N LEU A 13 6.28 0.12 -19.21
CA LEU A 13 5.71 -0.16 -17.90
C LEU A 13 5.95 1.10 -17.06
N ASP A 14 4.90 1.60 -16.44
CA ASP A 14 4.93 2.76 -15.56
C ASP A 14 6.16 2.68 -14.64
N PRO A 15 7.04 3.70 -14.60
CA PRO A 15 8.25 3.65 -13.78
C PRO A 15 7.93 3.47 -12.28
N ALA A 16 6.73 3.86 -11.84
CA ALA A 16 6.25 3.65 -10.47
C ALA A 16 5.55 2.28 -10.25
N SER A 17 5.52 1.40 -11.25
CA SER A 17 4.98 0.05 -11.09
C SER A 17 5.81 -0.78 -10.10
N GLU A 18 5.15 -1.68 -9.37
CA GLU A 18 5.81 -2.54 -8.36
C GLU A 18 7.02 -3.30 -8.95
N GLU A 19 6.92 -3.77 -10.21
CA GLU A 19 8.01 -4.46 -10.90
C GLU A 19 9.22 -3.55 -11.18
N ASN A 20 8.99 -2.31 -11.64
CA ASN A 20 10.09 -1.39 -11.93
C ASN A 20 10.74 -0.86 -10.66
N VAL A 21 9.96 -0.60 -9.61
CA VAL A 21 10.48 -0.26 -8.28
C VAL A 21 11.37 -1.38 -7.75
N LEU A 22 10.91 -2.63 -7.82
CA LEU A 22 11.69 -3.80 -7.43
C LEU A 22 13.00 -3.92 -8.23
N LYS A 23 12.95 -3.73 -9.56
CA LYS A 23 14.17 -3.74 -10.39
C LYS A 23 15.15 -2.63 -9.98
N SER A 24 14.66 -1.44 -9.65
CA SER A 24 15.51 -0.36 -9.16
C SER A 24 16.16 -0.70 -7.82
N ASP A 25 15.41 -1.27 -6.88
CA ASP A 25 15.94 -1.72 -5.59
C ASP A 25 17.04 -2.78 -5.77
N ILE A 26 16.78 -3.79 -6.61
CA ILE A 26 17.75 -4.85 -6.92
C ILE A 26 18.99 -4.27 -7.60
N PHE A 27 18.82 -3.36 -8.56
CA PHE A 27 19.94 -2.74 -9.26
C PHE A 27 20.86 -1.97 -8.29
N LYS A 28 20.28 -1.21 -7.35
CA LYS A 28 21.05 -0.53 -6.30
C LYS A 28 21.78 -1.54 -5.41
N ALA A 29 21.12 -2.63 -5.03
CA ALA A 29 21.71 -3.69 -4.21
C ALA A 29 22.88 -4.40 -4.92
N LEU A 30 22.74 -4.73 -6.21
CA LEU A 30 23.81 -5.29 -7.04
C LEU A 30 25.03 -4.36 -7.11
N ALA A 31 24.81 -3.05 -7.31
CA ALA A 31 25.87 -2.06 -7.40
C ALA A 31 26.72 -1.99 -6.12
N THR A 32 26.14 -2.22 -4.93
CA THR A 32 26.92 -2.28 -3.67
C THR A 32 27.95 -3.41 -3.62
N ARG A 33 27.79 -4.43 -4.48
CA ARG A 33 28.72 -5.56 -4.64
C ARG A 33 29.55 -5.45 -5.92
N GLY A 34 29.48 -4.34 -6.64
CA GLY A 34 30.15 -4.15 -7.93
C GLY A 34 29.58 -5.05 -9.04
N LEU A 35 28.32 -5.47 -8.92
CA LEU A 35 27.63 -6.33 -9.87
C LEU A 35 26.62 -5.53 -10.71
N THR A 36 26.28 -6.09 -11.86
CA THR A 36 25.28 -5.56 -12.81
C THR A 36 24.23 -6.64 -13.11
N TRP A 37 23.22 -6.28 -13.91
CA TRP A 37 22.24 -7.27 -14.39
C TRP A 37 22.84 -8.36 -15.26
N ASP A 38 23.97 -8.11 -15.93
CA ASP A 38 24.64 -9.09 -16.79
C ASP A 38 25.30 -10.22 -15.97
N ASP A 39 25.58 -9.96 -14.69
CA ASP A 39 26.11 -10.94 -13.74
C ASP A 39 25.02 -11.84 -13.14
N VAL A 40 23.74 -11.42 -13.28
CA VAL A 40 22.59 -12.15 -12.74
C VAL A 40 22.17 -13.23 -13.73
N ALA A 41 22.29 -14.48 -13.30
CA ALA A 41 21.84 -15.63 -14.07
C ALA A 41 20.88 -16.46 -13.23
N VAL A 42 19.69 -16.62 -13.76
CA VAL A 42 18.63 -17.39 -13.17
C VAL A 42 18.51 -18.72 -13.92
N ASP A 43 18.35 -19.84 -13.21
CA ASP A 43 18.13 -21.12 -13.88
C ASP A 43 16.76 -21.11 -14.58
N MET A 44 16.80 -20.91 -15.89
CA MET A 44 15.61 -20.86 -16.73
C MET A 44 14.80 -22.17 -16.71
N ALA A 45 15.40 -23.30 -16.31
CA ALA A 45 14.68 -24.57 -16.12
C ALA A 45 13.76 -24.56 -14.88
N LEU A 46 14.04 -23.69 -13.90
CA LEU A 46 13.21 -23.49 -12.70
C LEU A 46 12.09 -22.47 -12.89
N LEU A 47 12.12 -21.68 -13.97
CA LEU A 47 11.01 -20.79 -14.33
C LEU A 47 9.70 -21.56 -14.43
N ARG A 48 8.59 -20.89 -14.15
CA ARG A 48 7.23 -21.44 -14.29
C ARG A 48 6.87 -21.58 -15.78
N PRO A 49 6.85 -22.77 -16.42
CA PRO A 49 6.27 -22.87 -17.74
C PRO A 49 4.76 -22.82 -17.56
N LYS A 50 4.15 -21.72 -17.98
CA LYS A 50 2.71 -21.74 -18.29
C LYS A 50 2.56 -22.65 -19.51
N ARG A 51 2.20 -23.94 -19.29
CA ARG A 51 1.69 -24.93 -20.28
C ARG A 51 2.67 -25.93 -20.95
N GLN A 52 3.89 -26.16 -20.45
CA GLN A 52 4.73 -27.26 -20.99
C GLN A 52 4.73 -28.47 -20.05
N LYS A 53 4.52 -29.68 -20.61
CA LYS A 53 4.75 -30.94 -19.88
C LYS A 53 6.24 -31.03 -19.57
N LEU A 54 6.56 -30.99 -18.28
CA LEU A 54 7.92 -31.14 -17.77
C LEU A 54 8.34 -32.61 -17.85
N THR A 55 9.61 -32.87 -18.08
CA THR A 55 10.17 -34.23 -17.98
C THR A 55 10.16 -34.71 -16.53
N PRO A 56 10.17 -36.03 -16.26
CA PRO A 56 10.31 -36.57 -14.90
C PRO A 56 11.51 -36.02 -14.13
N GLU A 57 12.63 -35.79 -14.83
CA GLU A 57 13.85 -35.21 -14.28
C GLU A 57 13.66 -33.73 -13.90
N GLN A 58 12.98 -32.93 -14.75
CA GLN A 58 12.59 -31.56 -14.42
C GLN A 58 11.57 -31.49 -13.27
N LEU A 59 10.69 -32.49 -13.14
CA LEU A 59 9.76 -32.62 -12.02
C LEU A 59 10.50 -32.97 -10.71
N GLN A 60 11.50 -33.85 -10.76
CA GLN A 60 12.36 -34.17 -9.61
C GLN A 60 13.23 -33.00 -9.17
N LEU A 61 13.86 -32.29 -10.11
CA LEU A 61 14.60 -31.03 -9.86
C LEU A 61 13.70 -29.94 -9.26
N ARG A 62 12.44 -29.84 -9.72
CA ARG A 62 11.44 -28.94 -9.14
C ARG A 62 10.93 -29.37 -7.77
N ALA A 63 10.92 -30.67 -7.48
CA ALA A 63 10.51 -31.20 -6.18
C ALA A 63 11.58 -30.93 -5.11
N HIS A 64 12.87 -30.98 -5.48
CA HIS A 64 14.00 -30.65 -4.61
C HIS A 64 14.39 -29.18 -4.77
N LYS A 65 13.50 -28.30 -4.31
CA LYS A 65 13.81 -26.87 -4.24
C LYS A 65 15.02 -26.63 -3.33
N PRO A 66 16.09 -25.99 -3.83
CA PRO A 66 17.32 -25.83 -3.07
C PRO A 66 17.09 -24.97 -1.82
N ILE A 67 17.71 -25.40 -0.72
CA ILE A 67 17.89 -24.60 0.48
C ILE A 67 19.24 -23.91 0.33
N VAL A 68 19.25 -22.60 0.53
CA VAL A 68 20.44 -21.76 0.42
C VAL A 68 20.68 -21.04 1.72
N SER A 69 21.96 -20.96 2.13
CA SER A 69 22.39 -20.09 3.23
C SER A 69 23.04 -18.85 2.62
N THR A 70 22.59 -17.66 3.04
CA THR A 70 23.02 -16.39 2.43
C THR A 70 22.91 -15.22 3.40
N SER A 71 23.55 -14.11 3.04
CA SER A 71 23.50 -12.83 3.76
C SER A 71 22.45 -11.90 3.13
N ILE A 72 21.60 -11.29 3.95
CA ILE A 72 20.71 -10.22 3.50
C ILE A 72 21.52 -8.92 3.38
N ILE A 73 21.48 -8.31 2.19
CA ILE A 73 22.28 -7.12 1.89
C ILE A 73 21.48 -5.82 1.94
N ASP A 74 20.18 -5.89 1.66
CA ASP A 74 19.29 -4.73 1.65
C ASP A 74 17.83 -5.21 1.77
N LEU A 75 16.90 -4.28 1.90
CA LEU A 75 15.47 -4.52 1.73
C LEU A 75 15.00 -3.95 0.40
N THR A 76 14.01 -4.59 -0.19
CA THR A 76 13.16 -3.96 -1.19
C THR A 76 12.32 -2.86 -0.54
N SER A 77 11.83 -1.92 -1.34
CA SER A 77 10.80 -0.96 -0.95
C SER A 77 9.47 -1.63 -0.57
N HIS A 78 9.38 -2.95 -0.78
CA HIS A 78 8.29 -3.81 -0.40
C HIS A 78 8.61 -4.67 0.84
N GLY A 79 9.67 -4.36 1.60
CA GLY A 79 9.97 -4.99 2.88
C GLY A 79 10.51 -6.42 2.82
N ASP A 80 10.60 -7.03 1.63
CA ASP A 80 11.33 -8.29 1.43
C ASP A 80 12.84 -8.02 1.43
N GLY A 81 13.63 -8.87 2.07
CA GLY A 81 15.08 -8.82 2.00
C GLY A 81 15.63 -9.25 0.65
N ILE A 82 16.69 -8.57 0.23
CA ILE A 82 17.46 -8.86 -0.96
C ILE A 82 18.72 -9.60 -0.53
N ALA A 83 18.97 -10.74 -1.14
CA ALA A 83 20.26 -11.43 -1.05
C ALA A 83 20.78 -11.73 -2.46
N ILE A 84 22.10 -11.75 -2.60
CA ILE A 84 22.78 -12.13 -3.85
C ILE A 84 23.47 -13.47 -3.59
N TYR A 85 22.94 -14.53 -4.18
CA TYR A 85 23.46 -15.88 -4.03
C TYR A 85 24.46 -16.19 -5.13
N ASP A 86 25.66 -16.60 -4.74
CA ASP A 86 26.74 -16.97 -5.66
C ASP A 86 26.69 -18.46 -5.97
N HIS A 87 26.30 -18.80 -7.19
CA HIS A 87 26.44 -20.16 -7.70
C HIS A 87 27.93 -20.40 -7.97
N LYS A 88 28.62 -20.98 -6.98
CA LYS A 88 30.03 -21.40 -7.11
C LYS A 88 30.25 -22.09 -8.46
N ALA A 89 31.39 -21.83 -9.08
CA ALA A 89 31.75 -22.42 -10.37
C ALA A 89 31.54 -23.94 -10.36
N THR A 90 30.77 -24.44 -11.32
CA THR A 90 30.52 -25.88 -11.44
C THR A 90 31.52 -26.51 -12.42
N PRO A 91 31.82 -27.82 -12.30
CA PRO A 91 32.67 -28.51 -13.28
C PRO A 91 32.17 -28.43 -14.73
N ARG A 92 30.85 -28.20 -14.93
CA ARG A 92 30.21 -28.05 -16.25
C ARG A 92 30.36 -26.65 -16.85
N ALA A 93 30.73 -25.64 -16.05
CA ALA A 93 31.02 -24.28 -16.50
C ALA A 93 32.13 -23.65 -15.62
N PRO A 94 33.39 -24.12 -15.75
CA PRO A 94 34.50 -23.61 -14.95
C PRO A 94 34.74 -22.13 -15.25
N GLY A 95 34.91 -21.31 -14.21
CA GLY A 95 35.26 -19.90 -14.35
C GLY A 95 34.10 -18.93 -14.63
N ILE A 96 32.89 -19.40 -14.93
CA ILE A 96 31.71 -18.53 -15.07
C ILE A 96 31.02 -18.43 -13.70
N ARG A 97 31.32 -17.36 -12.97
CA ARG A 97 30.61 -17.00 -11.74
C ARG A 97 29.21 -16.50 -12.11
N ARG A 98 28.18 -16.97 -11.42
CA ARG A 98 26.78 -16.63 -11.70
C ARG A 98 26.09 -16.26 -10.41
N PHE A 99 25.37 -15.15 -10.43
CA PHE A 99 24.66 -14.68 -9.26
C PHE A 99 23.15 -14.81 -9.45
N GLU A 100 22.45 -15.15 -8.39
CA GLU A 100 20.99 -15.18 -8.36
C GLU A 100 20.49 -14.24 -7.28
N VAL A 101 19.54 -13.37 -7.65
CA VAL A 101 18.90 -12.46 -6.70
C VAL A 101 17.79 -13.21 -5.99
N LEU A 102 17.82 -13.22 -4.66
CA LEU A 102 16.84 -13.86 -3.81
C LEU A 102 16.03 -12.80 -3.06
N LEU A 103 14.70 -12.94 -3.11
CA LEU A 103 13.76 -12.15 -2.33
C LEU A 103 13.20 -13.00 -1.19
N ILE A 104 13.48 -12.59 0.04
CA ILE A 104 13.21 -13.38 1.24
C ILE A 104 12.34 -12.53 2.19
N PRO A 105 11.12 -12.96 2.56
CA PRO A 105 10.27 -12.19 3.46
C PRO A 105 10.75 -12.30 4.92
N SER A 106 10.35 -11.33 5.76
CA SER A 106 10.55 -11.36 7.22
C SER A 106 12.02 -11.42 7.69
N VAL A 107 12.91 -10.79 6.94
CA VAL A 107 14.34 -10.66 7.23
C VAL A 107 14.79 -9.20 7.17
N LEU A 108 15.95 -8.90 7.72
CA LEU A 108 16.52 -7.55 7.79
C LEU A 108 17.96 -7.53 7.23
N PRO A 109 18.46 -6.37 6.76
CA PRO A 109 19.84 -6.24 6.29
C PRO A 109 20.85 -6.62 7.38
N GLY A 110 21.92 -7.30 6.96
CA GLY A 110 22.97 -7.82 7.84
C GLY A 110 22.71 -9.22 8.39
N GLU A 111 21.52 -9.78 8.19
CA GLU A 111 21.19 -11.11 8.71
C GLU A 111 21.77 -12.25 7.86
N GLN A 112 22.21 -13.31 8.54
CA GLN A 112 22.50 -14.60 7.92
C GLN A 112 21.26 -15.47 7.99
N VAL A 113 20.82 -16.03 6.87
CA VAL A 113 19.57 -16.79 6.81
C VAL A 113 19.70 -18.07 6.00
N SER A 114 18.89 -19.05 6.37
CA SER A 114 18.59 -20.21 5.54
C SER A 114 17.22 -20.00 4.87
N ALA A 115 17.18 -20.08 3.55
CA ALA A 115 15.98 -19.82 2.76
C ALA A 115 15.74 -20.95 1.75
N LYS A 116 14.47 -21.24 1.48
CA LYS A 116 14.05 -22.23 0.46
C LYS A 116 13.57 -21.51 -0.78
N ILE A 117 14.25 -21.71 -1.91
CA ILE A 117 13.81 -21.12 -3.18
C ILE A 117 12.47 -21.73 -3.58
N ARG A 118 11.45 -20.89 -3.80
CA ARG A 118 10.08 -21.35 -4.09
C ARG A 118 9.77 -21.33 -5.55
N TYR A 119 9.97 -20.21 -6.19
CA TYR A 119 9.79 -20.11 -7.61
C TYR A 119 10.64 -18.97 -8.12
N THR A 120 10.91 -19.09 -9.40
CA THR A 120 11.90 -18.29 -10.06
C THR A 120 11.19 -17.49 -11.14
N GLU A 121 11.42 -16.19 -11.11
CA GLU A 121 11.01 -15.23 -12.13
C GLU A 121 12.19 -14.95 -13.06
N GLN A 122 12.02 -14.10 -14.07
CA GLN A 122 13.06 -13.88 -15.09
C GLN A 122 14.40 -13.38 -14.50
N PHE A 123 14.35 -12.59 -13.42
CA PHE A 123 15.50 -11.85 -12.89
C PHE A 123 15.79 -12.12 -11.41
N TRP A 124 14.92 -12.83 -10.70
CA TRP A 124 15.05 -13.12 -9.27
C TRP A 124 14.25 -14.36 -8.90
N SER A 125 14.56 -14.91 -7.72
CA SER A 125 13.84 -16.01 -7.10
C SER A 125 13.17 -15.56 -5.80
N ARG A 126 11.92 -15.99 -5.61
CA ARG A 126 11.20 -15.79 -4.35
C ARG A 126 11.43 -16.98 -3.44
N CYS A 127 11.64 -16.69 -2.16
CA CYS A 127 12.01 -17.70 -1.17
C CYS A 127 11.06 -17.71 0.02
N ASP A 128 10.95 -18.86 0.67
CA ASP A 128 10.42 -18.96 2.04
C ASP A 128 11.62 -18.84 3.00
N LEU A 129 11.49 -18.06 4.06
CA LEU A 129 12.43 -18.06 5.18
C LEU A 129 12.32 -19.38 5.96
N LEU A 130 13.44 -20.05 6.24
CA LEU A 130 13.48 -21.24 7.10
C LEU A 130 13.99 -20.89 8.50
N SER A 131 15.12 -20.19 8.57
CA SER A 131 15.72 -19.71 9.82
C SER A 131 16.51 -18.44 9.58
N VAL A 132 16.57 -17.62 10.63
CA VAL A 132 17.61 -16.60 10.78
C VAL A 132 18.67 -17.21 11.68
N ASP A 133 19.89 -17.28 11.17
CA ASP A 133 21.02 -17.92 11.83
C ASP A 133 21.65 -16.94 12.86
N SER A 134 22.81 -17.27 13.44
CA SER A 134 23.38 -16.59 14.63
C SER A 134 23.69 -15.08 14.51
N HIS A 135 23.50 -14.46 13.34
CA HIS A 135 23.75 -13.04 13.10
C HIS A 135 22.42 -12.31 12.88
N PHE A 136 21.89 -11.71 13.94
CA PHE A 136 20.67 -10.92 13.90
C PHE A 136 20.96 -9.44 13.62
N SER A 137 20.08 -8.78 12.88
CA SER A 137 20.10 -7.33 12.76
C SER A 137 19.84 -6.70 14.14
N PRO A 138 20.48 -5.57 14.49
CA PRO A 138 20.16 -4.83 15.72
C PRO A 138 18.69 -4.40 15.81
N MET A 139 18.00 -4.30 14.67
CA MET A 139 16.58 -3.97 14.58
C MET A 139 15.66 -5.19 14.74
N ARG A 140 16.19 -6.40 14.99
CA ARG A 140 15.36 -7.59 15.26
C ARG A 140 15.21 -7.84 16.75
N ASN A 141 13.98 -7.99 17.17
CA ASN A 141 13.57 -8.59 18.43
C ASN A 141 12.35 -9.50 18.21
N ASN A 142 12.57 -10.82 18.22
CA ASN A 142 11.49 -11.80 17.99
C ASN A 142 10.48 -11.87 19.16
N ASP A 143 10.83 -11.41 20.36
CA ASP A 143 9.92 -11.40 21.51
C ASP A 143 8.76 -10.39 21.33
N LEU A 144 8.89 -9.48 20.36
CA LEU A 144 7.83 -8.54 19.98
C LEU A 144 6.73 -9.18 19.13
N VAL A 145 6.97 -10.36 18.55
CA VAL A 145 6.02 -11.01 17.65
C VAL A 145 4.83 -11.54 18.44
N GLN A 146 3.66 -10.93 18.22
CA GLN A 146 2.41 -11.30 18.89
C GLN A 146 1.54 -12.23 18.03
N CYS A 147 1.70 -12.23 16.72
CA CYS A 147 0.89 -13.06 15.82
C CYS A 147 1.58 -14.38 15.52
N LYS A 148 0.95 -15.50 15.88
CA LYS A 148 1.46 -16.86 15.55
C LYS A 148 1.55 -17.16 14.05
N TYR A 149 0.91 -16.35 13.21
CA TYR A 149 0.96 -16.45 11.75
C TYR A 149 1.99 -15.53 11.10
N PHE A 150 2.73 -14.76 11.90
CA PHE A 150 3.77 -13.87 11.39
C PHE A 150 4.82 -14.67 10.58
N GLY A 151 5.26 -14.11 9.45
CA GLY A 151 6.14 -14.78 8.50
C GLY A 151 5.46 -15.75 7.52
N GLN A 152 4.26 -16.24 7.85
CA GLN A 152 3.47 -17.10 6.95
C GLN A 152 2.31 -16.35 6.29
N CYS A 153 1.69 -15.41 7.00
CA CYS A 153 0.67 -14.51 6.46
C CYS A 153 1.31 -13.32 5.76
N SER A 154 0.80 -12.95 4.59
CA SER A 154 1.26 -11.76 3.85
C SER A 154 0.88 -10.41 4.48
N GLY A 155 0.12 -10.40 5.59
CA GLY A 155 -0.45 -9.19 6.17
C GLY A 155 0.54 -8.27 6.90
N CYS A 156 1.50 -8.83 7.64
CA CYS A 156 2.46 -8.06 8.46
C CYS A 156 3.90 -8.44 8.07
N GLN A 157 4.81 -7.45 8.08
CA GLN A 157 6.22 -7.64 7.71
C GLN A 157 7.18 -7.34 8.85
N PHE A 158 6.77 -6.54 9.85
CA PHE A 158 7.70 -5.93 10.80
C PHE A 158 7.38 -6.20 12.28
N GLN A 159 6.60 -7.23 12.63
CA GLN A 159 6.28 -7.51 14.05
C GLN A 159 7.52 -7.80 14.90
N MET A 160 8.61 -8.26 14.29
CA MET A 160 9.89 -8.47 14.97
C MET A 160 10.77 -7.22 15.04
N VAL A 161 10.30 -6.06 14.56
CA VAL A 161 11.06 -4.80 14.54
C VAL A 161 10.50 -3.88 15.62
N PRO A 162 11.32 -3.32 16.52
CA PRO A 162 10.87 -2.30 17.46
C PRO A 162 10.15 -1.14 16.75
N TYR A 163 9.08 -0.63 17.32
CA TYR A 163 8.23 0.34 16.62
C TYR A 163 8.98 1.60 16.12
N PRO A 164 9.88 2.23 16.90
CA PRO A 164 10.68 3.36 16.40
C PRO A 164 11.51 3.01 15.15
N ASP A 165 12.01 1.78 15.08
CA ASP A 165 12.79 1.27 13.96
C ASP A 165 11.90 1.01 12.73
N GLN A 166 10.64 0.60 12.92
CA GLN A 166 9.65 0.53 11.82
C GLN A 166 9.48 1.90 11.16
N LEU A 167 9.35 2.97 11.95
CA LEU A 167 9.19 4.33 11.42
C LEU A 167 10.38 4.79 10.58
N ILE A 168 11.60 4.35 10.94
CA ILE A 168 12.83 4.58 10.17
C ILE A 168 12.75 3.84 8.83
N LEU A 169 12.35 2.57 8.83
CA LEU A 169 12.17 1.78 7.60
C LEU A 169 11.15 2.41 6.66
N LEU A 170 10.00 2.86 7.19
CA LEU A 170 8.96 3.54 6.42
C LEU A 170 9.46 4.88 5.85
N ARG A 171 10.21 5.67 6.63
CA ARG A 171 10.83 6.92 6.16
C ARG A 171 11.81 6.66 5.03
N ASN A 172 12.60 5.59 5.13
CA ASN A 172 13.56 5.20 4.10
C ASN A 172 12.86 4.80 2.79
N THR A 173 11.69 4.15 2.85
CA THR A 173 10.87 3.87 1.66
C THR A 173 10.44 5.16 0.96
N VAL A 174 9.98 6.16 1.71
CA VAL A 174 9.63 7.49 1.14
C VAL A 174 10.85 8.14 0.51
N LYS A 175 11.99 8.16 1.22
CA LYS A 175 13.25 8.71 0.70
C LYS A 175 13.67 8.04 -0.62
N ARG A 176 13.66 6.71 -0.67
CA ARG A 176 14.02 5.93 -1.87
C ARG A 176 13.13 6.25 -3.05
N ALA A 177 11.83 6.45 -2.83
CA ALA A 177 10.90 6.79 -3.91
C ALA A 177 11.25 8.13 -4.56
N TYR A 178 11.52 9.16 -3.75
CA TYR A 178 11.90 10.47 -4.26
C TYR A 178 13.28 10.46 -4.92
N GLU A 179 14.28 9.82 -4.33
CA GLU A 179 15.62 9.66 -4.94
C GLU A 179 15.58 8.89 -6.26
N THR A 180 14.62 7.98 -6.45
CA THR A 180 14.54 7.14 -7.65
C THR A 180 13.74 7.80 -8.78
N LEU A 181 12.63 8.46 -8.43
CA LEU A 181 11.64 8.91 -9.42
C LEU A 181 11.45 10.43 -9.48
N CYS A 182 11.86 11.14 -8.43
CA CYS A 182 11.73 12.59 -8.30
C CYS A 182 13.06 13.23 -7.93
N ASP A 183 14.16 12.70 -8.49
CA ASP A 183 15.52 13.21 -8.23
C ASP A 183 15.65 14.63 -8.79
N LEU A 184 15.34 15.60 -7.93
CA LEU A 184 15.32 17.02 -8.20
C LEU A 184 16.08 17.70 -7.05
N PRO A 185 16.99 18.64 -7.32
CA PRO A 185 17.75 19.34 -6.28
C PRO A 185 16.90 20.07 -5.24
N LYS A 186 15.62 20.31 -5.55
CA LYS A 186 14.67 21.08 -4.73
C LYS A 186 13.77 20.21 -3.83
N ILE A 187 13.99 18.90 -3.74
CA ILE A 187 13.26 18.06 -2.77
C ILE A 187 13.87 18.24 -1.37
N PRO A 188 13.09 18.67 -0.35
CA PRO A 188 13.60 18.84 1.00
C PRO A 188 13.90 17.48 1.64
N GLN A 189 14.62 17.50 2.77
CA GLN A 189 14.81 16.30 3.57
C GLN A 189 13.44 15.72 3.98
N ILE A 190 13.24 14.43 3.71
CA ILE A 190 12.04 13.71 4.15
C ILE A 190 11.94 13.77 5.66
N LEU A 191 10.84 14.26 6.21
CA LEU A 191 10.62 14.40 7.65
C LEU A 191 10.46 13.02 8.34
N PRO A 192 10.60 12.94 9.68
CA PRO A 192 10.26 11.73 10.42
C PRO A 192 8.83 11.26 10.14
N THR A 193 8.65 9.94 10.01
CA THR A 193 7.34 9.32 9.82
C THR A 193 6.45 9.61 11.04
N MET A 194 5.21 10.06 10.78
CA MET A 194 4.21 10.25 11.84
C MET A 194 3.82 8.89 12.43
N PRO A 195 3.99 8.69 13.74
CA PRO A 195 3.64 7.43 14.40
C PRO A 195 2.12 7.27 14.50
N SER A 196 1.67 6.02 14.47
CA SER A 196 0.32 5.65 14.87
C SER A 196 0.20 5.60 16.38
N PRO A 197 -0.86 6.19 16.97
CA PRO A 197 -1.15 6.02 18.38
C PRO A 197 -1.41 4.56 18.78
N GLN A 198 -1.86 3.73 17.84
CA GLN A 198 -2.21 2.34 18.09
C GLN A 198 -1.59 1.39 17.05
N GLN A 199 -0.77 0.46 17.54
CA GLN A 199 0.04 -0.44 16.71
C GLN A 199 -0.59 -1.81 16.44
N PHE A 200 -1.57 -2.21 17.26
CA PHE A 200 -2.35 -3.45 17.15
C PHE A 200 -3.82 -3.12 17.44
N MET A 201 -4.75 -3.96 16.98
CA MET A 201 -6.19 -3.71 17.10
C MET A 201 -6.66 -2.37 16.53
N TYR A 202 -5.99 -1.85 15.51
CA TYR A 202 -6.33 -0.57 14.87
C TYR A 202 -7.18 -0.73 13.61
N ARG A 203 -7.14 -1.92 12.98
CA ARG A 203 -7.62 -2.13 11.62
C ARG A 203 -9.13 -2.34 11.57
N THR A 204 -9.86 -1.35 11.11
CA THR A 204 -11.34 -1.27 11.09
C THR A 204 -11.99 -1.96 9.88
N LYS A 205 -11.21 -2.56 8.98
CA LYS A 205 -11.68 -3.45 7.91
C LYS A 205 -10.67 -4.53 7.58
N ILE A 206 -11.16 -5.77 7.52
CA ILE A 206 -10.44 -6.90 6.95
C ILE A 206 -11.31 -7.61 5.92
N THR A 207 -10.66 -8.29 4.98
CA THR A 207 -11.34 -9.03 3.92
C THR A 207 -10.76 -10.44 3.78
N PRO A 208 -11.05 -11.34 4.74
CA PRO A 208 -10.59 -12.71 4.64
C PRO A 208 -11.27 -13.40 3.46
N HIS A 209 -10.57 -14.34 2.86
CA HIS A 209 -11.03 -15.09 1.71
C HIS A 209 -10.81 -16.58 1.91
N PHE A 210 -11.55 -17.36 1.13
CA PHE A 210 -11.47 -18.81 1.17
C PHE A 210 -11.84 -19.42 -0.19
N SER A 211 -11.24 -20.57 -0.44
CA SER A 211 -11.64 -21.47 -1.51
C SER A 211 -12.49 -22.60 -0.95
N LYS A 212 -13.40 -23.16 -1.76
CA LYS A 212 -14.14 -24.35 -1.36
C LYS A 212 -13.14 -25.51 -1.21
N PRO A 213 -13.24 -26.32 -0.14
CA PRO A 213 -12.35 -27.46 0.03
C PRO A 213 -12.45 -28.41 -1.16
N LYS A 214 -11.33 -29.04 -1.53
CA LYS A 214 -11.28 -30.12 -2.50
C LYS A 214 -10.96 -31.40 -1.77
N ASN A 215 -11.68 -32.48 -2.06
CA ASN A 215 -11.59 -33.72 -1.29
C ASN A 215 -11.84 -33.45 0.21
N ASP A 216 -11.47 -34.36 1.10
CA ASP A 216 -11.63 -34.21 2.56
C ASP A 216 -10.64 -33.20 3.19
N GLU A 217 -10.18 -32.20 2.42
CA GLU A 217 -9.33 -31.14 2.95
C GLU A 217 -10.11 -30.21 3.90
N PRO A 218 -9.47 -29.68 4.96
CA PRO A 218 -10.11 -28.71 5.84
C PRO A 218 -10.37 -27.38 5.12
N LEU A 219 -11.50 -26.74 5.45
CA LEU A 219 -11.81 -25.38 5.02
C LEU A 219 -10.81 -24.39 5.64
N LYS A 220 -10.16 -23.60 4.78
CA LYS A 220 -9.23 -22.55 5.18
C LYS A 220 -9.85 -21.19 4.91
N ILE A 221 -10.01 -20.38 5.94
CA ILE A 221 -10.53 -19.01 5.84
C ILE A 221 -9.47 -18.09 6.41
N GLY A 222 -8.99 -17.14 5.60
CA GLY A 222 -7.99 -16.20 6.09
C GLY A 222 -7.42 -15.35 4.98
N PHE A 223 -6.09 -15.34 4.84
CA PHE A 223 -5.40 -14.39 3.97
C PHE A 223 -4.39 -15.09 3.07
N ASN A 224 -3.78 -14.34 2.14
CA ASN A 224 -2.77 -14.90 1.25
C ASN A 224 -1.50 -15.26 2.05
N MET A 225 -0.85 -16.34 1.62
CA MET A 225 0.48 -16.72 2.10
C MET A 225 1.54 -15.66 1.78
N ALA A 226 2.53 -15.50 2.65
CA ALA A 226 3.73 -14.69 2.42
C ALA A 226 4.61 -15.28 1.29
N GLY A 227 5.56 -14.48 0.78
CA GLY A 227 6.51 -14.94 -0.25
C GLY A 227 5.90 -15.19 -1.64
N GLY A 228 4.63 -14.83 -1.85
CA GLY A 228 3.92 -15.02 -3.12
C GLY A 228 3.51 -16.46 -3.40
N ALA A 229 3.53 -17.33 -2.39
CA ALA A 229 2.99 -18.68 -2.50
C ALA A 229 1.47 -18.61 -2.80
N PRO A 230 0.95 -19.42 -3.75
CA PRO A 230 -0.48 -19.45 -4.00
C PRO A 230 -1.22 -20.13 -2.85
N GLY A 231 -2.43 -19.65 -2.57
CA GLY A 231 -3.34 -20.23 -1.59
C GLY A 231 -3.50 -19.38 -0.33
N GLU A 232 -4.43 -19.83 0.49
CA GLU A 232 -4.88 -19.17 1.70
C GLU A 232 -4.28 -19.84 2.94
N ILE A 233 -3.79 -19.02 3.88
CA ILE A 233 -3.53 -19.45 5.25
C ILE A 233 -4.83 -19.38 6.04
N ASP A 234 -5.13 -20.46 6.77
CA ASP A 234 -6.26 -20.46 7.69
C ASP A 234 -5.92 -19.61 8.92
N ILE A 235 -6.71 -18.56 9.15
CA ILE A 235 -6.50 -17.59 10.23
C ILE A 235 -7.83 -17.39 10.95
N GLU A 236 -7.89 -17.81 12.20
CA GLU A 236 -9.02 -17.64 13.10
C GLU A 236 -9.04 -16.27 13.78
N ASP A 237 -7.87 -15.62 13.90
CA ASP A 237 -7.73 -14.35 14.59
C ASP A 237 -6.64 -13.46 13.96
N CYS A 238 -6.93 -12.16 13.87
CA CYS A 238 -6.02 -11.16 13.32
C CYS A 238 -5.79 -10.05 14.36
N ILE A 239 -4.65 -10.09 15.05
CA ILE A 239 -4.35 -9.19 16.18
C ILE A 239 -4.27 -7.69 15.82
N ILE A 240 -4.11 -7.35 14.54
CA ILE A 240 -4.14 -5.95 14.10
C ILE A 240 -5.57 -5.45 13.85
N ALA A 241 -6.56 -6.34 13.74
CA ALA A 241 -7.97 -5.98 13.58
C ALA A 241 -8.61 -5.59 14.91
N THR A 242 -9.59 -4.68 14.87
CA THR A 242 -10.27 -4.22 16.08
C THR A 242 -11.02 -5.36 16.78
N GLN A 243 -11.29 -5.21 18.07
CA GLN A 243 -11.94 -6.25 18.87
C GLN A 243 -13.30 -6.71 18.28
N PRO A 244 -14.21 -5.82 17.84
CA PRO A 244 -15.46 -6.24 17.19
C PRO A 244 -15.24 -7.13 15.96
N ILE A 245 -14.19 -6.86 15.18
CA ILE A 245 -13.86 -7.65 13.99
C ILE A 245 -13.29 -9.02 14.40
N ARG A 246 -12.42 -9.07 15.41
CA ARG A 246 -11.85 -10.34 15.91
C ARG A 246 -12.95 -11.27 16.43
N ASP A 247 -13.94 -10.72 17.13
CA ASP A 247 -15.08 -11.51 17.62
C ASP A 247 -16.01 -11.93 16.48
N SER A 248 -16.30 -11.03 15.53
CA SER A 248 -17.07 -11.35 14.33
C SER A 248 -16.40 -12.43 13.47
N MET A 249 -15.06 -12.44 13.35
CA MET A 249 -14.32 -13.45 12.59
C MET A 249 -14.58 -14.87 13.11
N LYS A 250 -14.66 -15.06 14.44
CA LYS A 250 -14.99 -16.36 15.03
C LYS A 250 -16.38 -16.83 14.62
N GLN A 251 -17.36 -15.93 14.66
CA GLN A 251 -18.74 -16.24 14.28
C GLN A 251 -18.89 -16.51 12.78
N GLU A 252 -18.26 -15.68 11.95
CA GLU A 252 -18.34 -15.80 10.49
C GLU A 252 -17.72 -17.11 9.99
N ARG A 253 -16.66 -17.61 10.65
CA ARG A 253 -16.11 -18.93 10.34
C ARG A 253 -17.11 -20.06 10.55
N LEU A 254 -17.89 -20.01 11.64
CA LEU A 254 -18.97 -20.98 11.89
C LEU A 254 -20.09 -20.84 10.85
N ASN A 255 -20.47 -19.60 10.52
CA ASN A 255 -21.51 -19.32 9.53
C ASN A 255 -21.13 -19.86 8.15
N ILE A 256 -19.88 -19.66 7.71
CA ILE A 256 -19.37 -20.19 6.44
C ILE A 256 -19.35 -21.71 6.47
N ALA A 257 -18.81 -22.32 7.53
CA ALA A 257 -18.74 -23.78 7.63
C ALA A 257 -20.14 -24.42 7.50
N ALA A 258 -21.15 -23.83 8.14
CA ALA A 258 -22.53 -24.29 8.07
C ALA A 258 -23.24 -23.99 6.73
N ASN A 259 -22.74 -23.05 5.92
CA ASN A 259 -23.40 -22.56 4.72
C ASN A 259 -22.50 -22.52 3.48
N ILE A 260 -21.45 -23.35 3.43
CA ILE A 260 -20.38 -23.28 2.42
C ILE A 260 -20.91 -23.35 0.98
N ASP A 261 -22.02 -24.07 0.78
CA ASP A 261 -22.65 -24.23 -0.53
C ASP A 261 -23.19 -22.93 -1.12
N LYS A 262 -23.57 -21.96 -0.26
CA LYS A 262 -24.08 -20.64 -0.69
C LYS A 262 -22.98 -19.73 -1.24
N TYR A 263 -21.71 -20.04 -0.98
CA TYR A 263 -20.60 -19.20 -1.39
C TYR A 263 -20.04 -19.66 -2.74
N LYS A 264 -19.44 -18.72 -3.49
CA LYS A 264 -18.66 -19.02 -4.69
C LYS A 264 -17.27 -19.52 -4.28
N ASN A 265 -16.63 -20.32 -5.12
CA ASN A 265 -15.24 -20.67 -4.90
C ASN A 265 -14.35 -19.42 -5.02
N GLY A 266 -13.44 -19.20 -4.06
CA GLY A 266 -12.64 -17.98 -3.97
C GLY A 266 -13.43 -16.78 -3.43
N ALA A 267 -14.38 -17.02 -2.53
CA ALA A 267 -15.16 -15.96 -1.92
C ALA A 267 -14.29 -15.08 -1.02
N THR A 268 -14.63 -13.79 -0.97
CA THR A 268 -14.04 -12.80 -0.07
C THR A 268 -15.14 -12.24 0.82
N LEU A 269 -14.91 -12.25 2.13
CA LEU A 269 -15.81 -11.65 3.12
C LEU A 269 -15.44 -10.20 3.35
N LEU A 270 -16.43 -9.40 3.73
CA LEU A 270 -16.21 -8.10 4.36
C LEU A 270 -16.39 -8.29 5.87
N LEU A 271 -15.44 -7.81 6.68
CA LEU A 271 -15.66 -7.52 8.08
C LEU A 271 -15.22 -6.08 8.31
N ARG A 272 -16.17 -5.20 8.60
CA ARG A 272 -15.90 -3.79 8.86
C ARG A 272 -16.51 -3.37 10.19
N GLU A 273 -15.70 -2.73 11.01
CA GLU A 273 -16.15 -2.09 12.23
C GLU A 273 -17.08 -0.92 11.89
N THR A 274 -18.16 -0.82 12.66
CA THR A 274 -19.16 0.24 12.57
C THR A 274 -19.72 0.50 13.97
N TYR A 275 -20.31 1.68 14.19
CA TYR A 275 -21.00 2.02 15.42
C TYR A 275 -22.52 2.00 15.22
N LYS A 276 -23.24 1.39 16.18
CA LYS A 276 -24.71 1.39 16.23
C LYS A 276 -25.19 2.06 17.51
N LEU A 277 -26.40 2.58 17.50
CA LEU A 277 -27.06 3.14 18.69
C LEU A 277 -27.68 2.00 19.49
N ASP A 278 -27.51 2.01 20.80
CA ASP A 278 -28.29 1.20 21.73
C ASP A 278 -29.65 1.84 22.03
N ASP A 279 -30.45 1.17 22.88
CA ASP A 279 -31.78 1.65 23.29
C ASP A 279 -31.74 2.99 24.05
N ASN A 280 -30.57 3.38 24.58
CA ASN A 280 -30.36 4.66 25.27
C ASN A 280 -29.81 5.75 24.34
N GLY A 281 -29.62 5.45 23.05
CA GLY A 281 -29.03 6.38 22.10
C GLY A 281 -27.51 6.55 22.24
N GLN A 282 -26.82 5.62 22.93
CA GLN A 282 -25.37 5.60 23.02
C GLN A 282 -24.77 4.74 21.89
N PHE A 283 -23.69 5.23 21.28
CA PHE A 283 -22.97 4.47 20.28
C PHE A 283 -22.12 3.35 20.91
N TYR A 284 -22.24 2.14 20.36
CA TYR A 284 -21.38 1.01 20.67
C TYR A 284 -20.76 0.43 19.39
N PRO A 285 -19.52 -0.10 19.46
CA PRO A 285 -18.86 -0.67 18.30
C PRO A 285 -19.37 -2.09 18.00
N THR A 286 -19.49 -2.42 16.72
CA THR A 286 -19.90 -3.73 16.20
C THR A 286 -19.28 -3.96 14.82
N THR A 287 -19.59 -5.07 14.17
CA THR A 287 -19.09 -5.41 12.84
C THR A 287 -20.25 -5.62 11.88
N THR A 288 -20.11 -5.12 10.65
CA THR A 288 -20.97 -5.47 9.52
C THR A 288 -20.21 -6.31 8.49
N THR A 289 -20.94 -7.23 7.86
CA THR A 289 -20.46 -8.07 6.76
C THR A 289 -21.17 -7.80 5.43
N ASP A 290 -22.21 -6.95 5.43
CA ASP A 290 -22.93 -6.53 4.24
C ASP A 290 -22.22 -5.31 3.63
N ASN A 291 -21.80 -5.44 2.37
CA ASN A 291 -21.13 -4.37 1.63
C ASN A 291 -22.03 -3.15 1.42
N ASN A 292 -23.34 -3.32 1.45
CA ASN A 292 -24.31 -2.26 1.20
C ASN A 292 -24.89 -1.65 2.49
N GLU A 293 -24.56 -2.19 3.66
CA GLU A 293 -24.98 -1.59 4.94
C GLU A 293 -24.23 -0.26 5.14
N THR A 294 -24.90 0.71 5.76
CA THR A 294 -24.25 1.97 6.16
C THR A 294 -23.38 1.71 7.39
N ALA A 295 -22.07 1.89 7.24
CA ALA A 295 -21.12 1.91 8.34
C ALA A 295 -21.01 3.33 8.91
N THR A 296 -20.99 3.44 10.24
CA THR A 296 -20.75 4.68 10.98
C THR A 296 -19.39 4.61 11.66
N THR A 297 -18.60 5.69 11.61
CA THR A 297 -17.34 5.82 12.34
C THR A 297 -17.11 7.26 12.79
N PHE A 298 -16.04 7.50 13.54
CA PHE A 298 -15.71 8.80 14.12
C PHE A 298 -14.24 9.17 13.86
N VAL A 299 -14.00 10.45 13.57
CA VAL A 299 -12.68 11.06 13.52
C VAL A 299 -12.67 12.26 14.45
N GLY A 300 -12.17 12.06 15.68
CA GLY A 300 -12.34 13.03 16.75
C GLY A 300 -13.82 13.29 17.01
N LYS A 301 -14.25 14.55 16.88
CA LYS A 301 -15.66 14.95 17.04
C LYS A 301 -16.54 14.67 15.82
N TRP A 302 -15.94 14.36 14.67
CA TRP A 302 -16.65 14.28 13.39
C TRP A 302 -17.23 12.88 13.18
N ARG A 303 -18.51 12.79 12.82
CA ARG A 303 -19.20 11.53 12.51
C ARG A 303 -19.20 11.29 11.00
N PHE A 304 -18.88 10.08 10.57
CA PHE A 304 -18.93 9.69 9.17
C PHE A 304 -19.82 8.47 8.97
N GLU A 305 -20.67 8.53 7.95
CA GLU A 305 -21.49 7.46 7.40
C GLU A 305 -21.08 7.20 5.95
N TYR A 306 -20.92 5.92 5.60
CA TYR A 306 -20.57 5.47 4.24
C TYR A 306 -20.99 4.02 4.04
N PHE A 307 -21.07 3.53 2.80
CA PHE A 307 -21.37 2.11 2.56
C PHE A 307 -20.19 1.23 3.01
N ALA A 308 -20.44 0.15 3.72
CA ALA A 308 -19.39 -0.66 4.33
C ALA A 308 -18.42 -1.28 3.30
N GLY A 309 -18.87 -1.49 2.05
CA GLY A 309 -18.03 -1.90 0.93
C GLY A 309 -17.04 -0.82 0.45
N ASP A 310 -17.40 0.46 0.58
CA ASP A 310 -16.66 1.59 0.03
C ASP A 310 -15.33 1.84 0.76
N PHE A 311 -14.50 2.72 0.18
CA PHE A 311 -13.25 3.12 0.82
C PHE A 311 -13.50 4.08 1.98
N PHE A 312 -12.83 3.81 3.10
CA PHE A 312 -12.62 4.73 4.22
C PHE A 312 -11.32 4.30 4.91
N GLN A 313 -10.65 5.22 5.59
CA GLN A 313 -9.37 4.94 6.22
C GLN A 313 -9.51 3.86 7.31
N ASN A 314 -8.59 2.89 7.31
CA ASN A 314 -8.74 1.68 8.12
C ASN A 314 -8.09 1.76 9.50
N ASN A 315 -7.51 2.91 9.88
CA ASN A 315 -6.89 3.11 11.17
C ASN A 315 -7.43 4.40 11.78
N ALA A 316 -8.53 4.31 12.53
CA ALA A 316 -9.18 5.47 13.12
C ALA A 316 -8.28 6.21 14.14
N SER A 317 -7.36 5.49 14.80
CA SER A 317 -6.55 6.03 15.91
C SER A 317 -5.66 7.20 15.50
N ILE A 318 -5.14 7.21 14.26
CA ILE A 318 -4.22 8.25 13.76
C ILE A 318 -4.94 9.34 12.94
N LEU A 319 -6.23 9.17 12.60
CA LEU A 319 -6.89 10.09 11.67
C LEU A 319 -7.00 11.53 12.18
N VAL A 320 -7.10 11.73 13.50
CA VAL A 320 -7.10 13.07 14.08
C VAL A 320 -5.76 13.77 13.79
N ASP A 321 -4.63 13.12 14.10
CA ASP A 321 -3.29 13.69 13.85
C ASP A 321 -3.02 13.88 12.36
N PHE A 322 -3.42 12.91 11.55
CA PHE A 322 -3.28 12.93 10.10
C PHE A 322 -4.03 14.10 9.45
N THR A 323 -5.33 14.24 9.76
CA THR A 323 -6.17 15.33 9.23
C THR A 323 -5.78 16.69 9.79
N ASN A 324 -5.36 16.76 11.06
CA ASN A 324 -4.84 18.00 11.64
C ASN A 324 -3.55 18.46 10.96
N TYR A 325 -2.65 17.54 10.61
CA TYR A 325 -1.44 17.87 9.87
C TYR A 325 -1.77 18.41 8.47
N VAL A 326 -2.70 17.78 7.76
CA VAL A 326 -3.19 18.29 6.46
C VAL A 326 -3.77 19.69 6.63
N LYS A 327 -4.67 19.87 7.59
CA LYS A 327 -5.31 21.14 7.92
C LYS A 327 -4.30 22.26 8.21
N GLN A 328 -3.30 22.00 9.05
CA GLN A 328 -2.25 22.96 9.36
C GLN A 328 -1.45 23.38 8.13
N ASN A 329 -1.26 22.46 7.18
CA ASN A 329 -0.55 22.73 5.93
C ASN A 329 -1.43 23.37 4.84
N ILE A 330 -2.74 23.55 5.04
CA ILE A 330 -3.54 24.43 4.17
C ILE A 330 -3.04 25.88 4.32
N GLY A 331 -2.70 26.27 5.55
CA GLY A 331 -2.11 27.57 5.87
C GLY A 331 -3.15 28.68 6.06
N THR A 332 -2.65 29.89 6.32
CA THR A 332 -3.45 31.12 6.45
C THR A 332 -3.58 31.81 5.10
N ASN A 333 -4.68 32.55 4.87
CA ASN A 333 -5.01 33.25 3.61
C ASN A 333 -5.53 32.36 2.46
N ILE A 334 -6.05 31.19 2.79
CA ILE A 334 -6.83 30.37 1.86
C ILE A 334 -8.32 30.64 2.09
N LYS A 335 -9.04 31.00 1.02
CA LYS A 335 -10.50 31.17 1.03
C LYS A 335 -11.22 29.95 0.49
N TYR A 336 -10.59 29.24 -0.44
CA TYR A 336 -11.20 28.12 -1.14
C TYR A 336 -10.38 26.85 -0.93
N LEU A 337 -11.05 25.74 -0.65
CA LEU A 337 -10.41 24.42 -0.59
C LEU A 337 -11.06 23.50 -1.60
N VAL A 338 -10.24 22.88 -2.45
CA VAL A 338 -10.68 21.80 -3.33
C VAL A 338 -10.17 20.49 -2.75
N ASP A 339 -11.08 19.57 -2.50
CA ASP A 339 -10.79 18.20 -2.03
C ASP A 339 -10.99 17.26 -3.24
N ALA A 340 -9.91 16.98 -3.96
CA ALA A 340 -9.93 16.12 -5.14
C ALA A 340 -9.74 14.66 -4.73
N TYR A 341 -10.58 13.78 -5.29
CA TYR A 341 -10.72 12.38 -4.85
C TYR A 341 -11.27 12.29 -3.42
N CYS A 342 -12.26 13.14 -3.09
CA CYS A 342 -12.69 13.33 -1.72
C CYS A 342 -13.35 12.10 -1.07
N GLY A 343 -13.75 11.09 -1.84
CA GLY A 343 -14.44 9.91 -1.34
C GLY A 343 -15.67 10.29 -0.51
N ALA A 344 -15.70 9.85 0.75
CA ALA A 344 -16.78 10.14 1.70
C ALA A 344 -16.61 11.52 2.40
N GLY A 345 -15.72 12.38 1.93
CA GLY A 345 -15.52 13.76 2.39
C GLY A 345 -14.67 13.90 3.65
N LEU A 346 -13.67 13.01 3.87
CA LEU A 346 -12.83 13.03 5.08
C LEU A 346 -12.20 14.41 5.30
N PHE A 347 -11.48 14.94 4.31
CA PHE A 347 -10.81 16.23 4.44
C PHE A 347 -11.78 17.40 4.32
N SER A 348 -12.77 17.32 3.42
CA SER A 348 -13.85 18.31 3.32
C SER A 348 -14.54 18.58 4.66
N VAL A 349 -14.81 17.54 5.47
CA VAL A 349 -15.44 17.69 6.79
C VAL A 349 -14.42 18.10 7.86
N THR A 350 -13.27 17.42 7.93
CA THR A 350 -12.28 17.66 9.02
C THR A 350 -11.56 19.00 8.89
N CYS A 351 -11.43 19.53 7.68
CA CYS A 351 -10.83 20.83 7.37
C CYS A 351 -11.90 21.92 7.12
N SER A 352 -13.16 21.68 7.51
CA SER A 352 -14.31 22.54 7.18
C SER A 352 -14.18 24.01 7.60
N ASP A 353 -13.39 24.28 8.63
CA ASP A 353 -13.13 25.61 9.19
C ASP A 353 -11.86 26.27 8.64
N SER A 354 -11.21 25.66 7.64
CA SER A 354 -9.96 26.16 7.05
C SER A 354 -10.14 26.96 5.77
N ALA A 355 -11.39 27.07 5.29
CA ALA A 355 -11.75 27.79 4.08
C ALA A 355 -13.18 28.35 4.19
N GLU A 356 -13.44 29.45 3.49
CA GLU A 356 -14.78 30.03 3.39
C GLU A 356 -15.72 29.15 2.55
N ARG A 357 -15.17 28.44 1.54
CA ARG A 357 -15.90 27.48 0.70
C ARG A 357 -15.05 26.26 0.38
N ILE A 358 -15.70 25.11 0.32
CA ILE A 358 -15.07 23.81 0.05
C ILE A 358 -15.79 23.15 -1.12
N LEU A 359 -15.02 22.66 -2.08
CA LEU A 359 -15.53 21.87 -3.20
C LEU A 359 -14.89 20.48 -3.18
N GLY A 360 -15.67 19.47 -2.82
CA GLY A 360 -15.27 18.06 -2.88
C GLY A 360 -15.65 17.42 -4.22
N ILE A 361 -14.70 16.74 -4.85
CA ILE A 361 -14.90 16.11 -6.17
C ILE A 361 -14.42 14.67 -6.13
N ASP A 362 -15.27 13.76 -6.59
CA ASP A 362 -14.95 12.35 -6.75
C ASP A 362 -15.69 11.78 -7.98
N ILE A 363 -15.15 10.73 -8.58
CA ILE A 363 -15.80 10.02 -9.68
C ILE A 363 -16.92 9.09 -9.18
N SER A 364 -16.85 8.68 -7.91
CA SER A 364 -17.79 7.77 -7.27
C SER A 364 -19.04 8.51 -6.76
N ALA A 365 -20.15 8.39 -7.50
CA ALA A 365 -21.44 8.92 -7.07
C ALA A 365 -21.91 8.37 -5.70
N PRO A 366 -21.73 7.08 -5.35
CA PRO A 366 -22.00 6.58 -4.00
C PRO A 366 -21.19 7.31 -2.91
N SER A 367 -19.89 7.54 -3.15
CA SER A 367 -19.03 8.23 -2.20
C SER A 367 -19.42 9.70 -2.02
N ILE A 368 -19.79 10.38 -3.12
CA ILE A 368 -20.34 11.75 -3.06
C ILE A 368 -21.66 11.81 -2.28
N LYS A 369 -22.52 10.80 -2.40
CA LYS A 369 -23.73 10.71 -1.57
C LYS A 369 -23.37 10.63 -0.08
N SER A 370 -22.38 9.81 0.27
CA SER A 370 -21.84 9.75 1.64
C SER A 370 -21.22 11.07 2.08
N ALA A 371 -20.45 11.75 1.22
CA ALA A 371 -19.84 13.04 1.55
C ALA A 371 -20.88 14.13 1.86
N LYS A 372 -21.96 14.21 1.07
CA LYS A 372 -23.10 15.12 1.34
C LYS A 372 -23.75 14.81 2.68
N ARG A 373 -24.05 13.53 2.92
CA ARG A 373 -24.59 13.06 4.21
C ARG A 373 -23.68 13.41 5.38
N ASN A 374 -22.37 13.28 5.21
CA ASN A 374 -21.39 13.59 6.26
C ASN A 374 -21.30 15.09 6.53
N ALA A 375 -21.38 15.94 5.51
CA ALA A 375 -21.49 17.38 5.73
C ALA A 375 -22.76 17.75 6.52
N GLU A 376 -23.92 17.16 6.16
CA GLU A 376 -25.18 17.36 6.89
C GLU A 376 -25.09 16.90 8.36
N LEU A 377 -24.59 15.69 8.61
CA LEU A 377 -24.42 15.12 9.95
C LEU A 377 -23.56 15.99 10.88
N ASN A 378 -22.60 16.70 10.31
CA ASN A 378 -21.65 17.53 11.04
C ASN A 378 -21.98 19.03 10.97
N ASN A 379 -23.15 19.40 10.44
CA ASN A 379 -23.59 20.80 10.27
C ASN A 379 -22.64 21.67 9.43
N ILE A 380 -21.96 21.08 8.44
CA ILE A 380 -21.05 21.78 7.54
C ILE A 380 -21.85 22.38 6.38
N LYS A 381 -21.92 23.71 6.32
CA LYS A 381 -22.74 24.45 5.35
C LYS A 381 -21.94 25.05 4.19
N ASN A 382 -20.62 25.11 4.31
CA ASN A 382 -19.72 25.71 3.33
C ASN A 382 -19.09 24.69 2.36
N ALA A 383 -19.53 23.43 2.38
CA ALA A 383 -19.02 22.38 1.51
C ALA A 383 -20.05 21.95 0.46
N THR A 384 -19.64 21.93 -0.81
CA THR A 384 -20.39 21.37 -1.94
C THR A 384 -19.66 20.16 -2.50
N PHE A 385 -20.42 19.23 -3.10
CA PHE A 385 -19.87 17.95 -3.58
C PHE A 385 -20.39 17.60 -4.97
N ILE A 386 -19.45 17.30 -5.88
CA ILE A 386 -19.73 17.00 -7.29
C ILE A 386 -19.24 15.60 -7.62
N ALA A 387 -20.13 14.79 -8.22
CA ALA A 387 -19.73 13.58 -8.91
C ALA A 387 -19.28 13.95 -10.32
N GLY A 388 -17.96 14.01 -10.54
CA GLY A 388 -17.37 14.58 -11.76
C GLY A 388 -16.51 13.59 -12.54
N ASN A 389 -16.48 13.73 -13.87
CA ASN A 389 -15.53 13.01 -14.72
C ASN A 389 -14.13 13.62 -14.52
N ALA A 390 -13.10 12.77 -14.40
CA ALA A 390 -11.70 13.15 -14.19
C ALA A 390 -11.17 14.18 -15.22
N GLU A 391 -11.80 14.24 -16.39
CA GLU A 391 -11.41 15.09 -17.51
C GLU A 391 -11.75 16.58 -17.33
N ALA A 392 -12.64 16.92 -16.41
CA ALA A 392 -13.14 18.29 -16.20
C ALA A 392 -13.27 18.67 -14.71
N ILE A 393 -12.47 18.05 -13.83
CA ILE A 393 -12.52 18.26 -12.38
C ILE A 393 -12.43 19.75 -12.02
N PHE A 394 -11.62 20.53 -12.76
CA PHE A 394 -11.41 21.95 -12.45
C PHE A 394 -12.35 22.92 -13.17
N GLU A 395 -13.26 22.46 -14.05
CA GLU A 395 -14.20 23.39 -14.72
C GLU A 395 -15.08 24.16 -13.72
N PRO A 396 -15.76 23.51 -12.74
CA PRO A 396 -16.53 24.22 -11.72
C PRO A 396 -15.63 25.05 -10.79
N VAL A 397 -14.41 24.57 -10.54
CA VAL A 397 -13.42 25.22 -9.69
C VAL A 397 -13.03 26.58 -10.27
N LYS A 398 -12.72 26.65 -11.57
CA LYS A 398 -12.27 27.88 -12.26
C LYS A 398 -13.31 29.00 -12.23
N THR A 399 -14.60 28.66 -12.17
CA THR A 399 -15.68 29.66 -12.12
C THR A 399 -16.02 30.12 -10.70
N GLU A 400 -15.71 29.30 -9.69
CA GLU A 400 -16.16 29.52 -8.31
C GLU A 400 -15.03 29.92 -7.34
N THR A 401 -13.78 29.85 -7.78
CA THR A 401 -12.59 30.05 -6.92
C THR A 401 -11.52 30.88 -7.60
N GLU A 402 -10.64 31.47 -6.79
CA GLU A 402 -9.45 32.20 -7.25
C GLU A 402 -8.19 31.39 -6.92
N PRO A 403 -7.33 31.06 -7.91
CA PRO A 403 -6.14 30.22 -7.67
C PRO A 403 -5.24 30.70 -6.52
N ASP A 404 -5.00 32.00 -6.42
CA ASP A 404 -4.14 32.62 -5.40
C ASP A 404 -4.67 32.50 -3.97
N LEU A 405 -5.97 32.20 -3.82
CA LEU A 405 -6.64 32.01 -2.53
C LEU A 405 -7.11 30.55 -2.35
N THR A 406 -6.61 29.63 -3.18
CA THR A 406 -7.07 28.23 -3.20
C THR A 406 -5.99 27.26 -2.77
N ALA A 407 -6.36 26.32 -1.90
CA ALA A 407 -5.60 25.10 -1.63
C ALA A 407 -6.27 23.90 -2.28
N VAL A 408 -5.48 22.95 -2.79
CA VAL A 408 -5.97 21.69 -3.35
C VAL A 408 -5.40 20.52 -2.54
N ILE A 409 -6.27 19.72 -1.95
CA ILE A 409 -5.92 18.40 -1.40
C ILE A 409 -6.15 17.35 -2.49
N ILE A 410 -5.21 16.43 -2.63
CA ILE A 410 -5.26 15.35 -3.62
C ILE A 410 -5.00 14.04 -2.89
N ASP A 411 -5.95 13.11 -2.91
CA ASP A 411 -5.80 11.75 -2.34
C ASP A 411 -6.16 10.69 -3.39
N PRO A 412 -5.33 10.50 -4.43
CA PRO A 412 -5.66 9.66 -5.57
C PRO A 412 -5.52 8.17 -5.24
N PRO A 413 -6.11 7.27 -6.05
CA PRO A 413 -5.91 5.83 -5.90
C PRO A 413 -4.43 5.42 -6.05
N ARG A 414 -4.09 4.17 -5.69
CA ARG A 414 -2.70 3.60 -5.75
C ARG A 414 -1.92 3.79 -7.06
N LYS A 415 -2.60 4.10 -8.17
CA LYS A 415 -1.99 4.38 -9.49
C LYS A 415 -1.50 5.83 -9.63
N GLY A 416 -1.76 6.69 -8.65
CA GLY A 416 -1.51 8.13 -8.71
C GLY A 416 -2.53 8.89 -9.55
N CYS A 417 -2.21 10.14 -9.84
CA CYS A 417 -2.96 11.00 -10.75
C CYS A 417 -2.70 10.61 -12.21
N ASP A 418 -3.71 10.75 -13.07
CA ASP A 418 -3.48 10.71 -14.51
C ASP A 418 -2.95 12.07 -15.02
N THR A 419 -2.37 12.05 -16.22
CA THR A 419 -1.77 13.26 -16.82
C THR A 419 -2.80 14.33 -17.13
N LYS A 420 -4.07 13.97 -17.37
CA LYS A 420 -5.15 14.94 -17.62
C LYS A 420 -5.44 15.74 -16.36
N PHE A 421 -5.52 15.08 -15.20
CA PHE A 421 -5.67 15.74 -13.91
C PHE A 421 -4.46 16.63 -13.60
N LEU A 422 -3.24 16.11 -13.76
CA LEU A 422 -2.03 16.89 -13.50
C LEU A 422 -1.95 18.14 -14.38
N ASN A 423 -2.35 18.05 -15.66
CA ASN A 423 -2.39 19.21 -16.56
C ASN A 423 -3.44 20.24 -16.14
N GLN A 424 -4.63 19.82 -15.71
CA GLN A 424 -5.64 20.73 -15.17
C GLN A 424 -5.15 21.43 -13.90
N LEU A 425 -4.46 20.71 -13.01
CA LEU A 425 -3.87 21.28 -11.79
C LEU A 425 -2.76 22.29 -12.12
N LEU A 426 -1.91 21.99 -13.12
CA LEU A 426 -0.88 22.92 -13.62
C LEU A 426 -1.53 24.18 -14.17
N GLU A 427 -2.58 24.05 -14.98
CA GLU A 427 -3.29 25.19 -15.56
C GLU A 427 -3.99 26.03 -14.50
N PHE A 428 -4.64 25.39 -13.52
CA PHE A 428 -5.32 26.08 -12.42
C PHE A 428 -4.31 26.77 -11.48
N SER A 429 -3.14 26.17 -11.26
CA SER A 429 -2.05 26.74 -10.45
C SER A 429 -2.48 27.29 -9.07
N PRO A 430 -3.08 26.45 -8.19
CA PRO A 430 -3.52 26.89 -6.87
C PRO A 430 -2.35 27.33 -5.97
N LYS A 431 -2.59 28.24 -5.03
CA LYS A 431 -1.54 28.73 -4.11
C LYS A 431 -0.87 27.60 -3.32
N LYS A 432 -1.64 26.59 -2.93
CA LYS A 432 -1.18 25.46 -2.11
C LYS A 432 -1.65 24.12 -2.70
N ILE A 433 -0.79 23.11 -2.65
CA ILE A 433 -1.15 21.72 -2.98
C ILE A 433 -0.71 20.80 -1.85
N ILE A 434 -1.60 19.93 -1.39
CA ILE A 434 -1.32 18.89 -0.41
C ILE A 434 -1.61 17.55 -1.09
N TYR A 435 -0.57 16.88 -1.56
CA TYR A 435 -0.66 15.57 -2.20
C TYR A 435 -0.51 14.50 -1.13
N ILE A 436 -1.55 13.72 -0.90
CA ILE A 436 -1.62 12.54 -0.04
C ILE A 436 -1.55 11.28 -0.91
N SER A 437 -0.77 10.27 -0.51
CA SER A 437 -0.66 9.04 -1.32
C SER A 437 -0.29 7.81 -0.52
N CYS A 438 -1.07 6.74 -0.75
CA CYS A 438 -0.80 5.38 -0.29
C CYS A 438 0.26 4.65 -1.14
N ASN A 439 0.74 5.27 -2.22
CA ASN A 439 1.85 4.78 -3.03
C ASN A 439 2.83 5.93 -3.33
N VAL A 440 3.84 6.05 -2.48
CA VAL A 440 4.85 7.10 -2.56
C VAL A 440 5.65 7.11 -3.88
N PHE A 441 5.75 5.97 -4.59
CA PHE A 441 6.43 5.93 -5.89
C PHE A 441 5.62 6.60 -6.98
N THR A 442 4.29 6.43 -7.00
CA THR A 442 3.42 7.16 -7.94
C THR A 442 3.36 8.63 -7.58
N GLN A 443 3.37 9.00 -6.29
CA GLN A 443 3.48 10.39 -5.87
C GLN A 443 4.79 11.03 -6.38
N ALA A 444 5.93 10.37 -6.18
CA ALA A 444 7.22 10.85 -6.66
C ALA A 444 7.24 11.03 -8.19
N ARG A 445 6.71 10.07 -8.95
CA ARG A 445 6.54 10.18 -10.41
C ARG A 445 5.68 11.39 -10.80
N ASP A 446 4.53 11.55 -10.17
CA ASP A 446 3.57 12.61 -10.49
C ASP A 446 4.15 13.99 -10.16
N LEU A 447 4.83 14.12 -9.02
CA LEU A 447 5.53 15.35 -8.66
C LEU A 447 6.68 15.65 -9.61
N LYS A 448 7.44 14.65 -10.06
CA LYS A 448 8.47 14.88 -11.08
C LYS A 448 7.87 15.46 -12.35
N TYR A 449 6.76 14.88 -12.82
CA TYR A 449 6.03 15.39 -13.98
C TYR A 449 5.57 16.84 -13.74
N PHE A 450 4.88 17.09 -12.64
CA PHE A 450 4.31 18.39 -12.30
C PHE A 450 5.38 19.49 -12.16
N LEU A 451 6.46 19.22 -11.40
CA LEU A 451 7.52 20.19 -11.11
C LEU A 451 8.46 20.47 -12.28
N THR A 452 8.53 19.57 -13.27
CA THR A 452 9.40 19.74 -14.44
C THR A 452 8.63 20.11 -15.71
N HIS A 453 7.30 20.20 -15.63
CA HIS A 453 6.49 20.52 -16.79
C HIS A 453 6.75 21.96 -17.26
N PRO A 454 7.03 22.20 -18.55
CA PRO A 454 7.43 23.52 -19.06
C PRO A 454 6.34 24.60 -18.94
N SER A 455 5.07 24.19 -18.82
CA SER A 455 3.92 25.08 -18.67
C SER A 455 3.48 25.29 -17.22
N GLY A 456 4.17 24.68 -16.25
CA GLY A 456 3.81 24.77 -14.84
C GLY A 456 4.26 26.08 -14.21
N ALA A 457 3.44 26.61 -13.30
CA ALA A 457 3.93 27.61 -12.35
C ALA A 457 5.08 27.01 -11.51
N PRO A 458 6.05 27.82 -11.05
CA PRO A 458 7.11 27.32 -10.20
C PRO A 458 6.54 26.94 -8.82
N TYR A 459 6.53 25.66 -8.49
CA TYR A 459 6.24 25.19 -7.14
C TYR A 459 7.50 24.81 -6.39
N THR A 460 7.47 25.05 -5.09
CA THR A 460 8.45 24.53 -4.13
C THR A 460 7.80 23.41 -3.33
N VAL A 461 8.50 22.28 -3.19
CA VAL A 461 8.11 21.23 -2.24
C VAL A 461 8.57 21.69 -0.86
N GLU A 462 7.64 22.06 0.01
CA GLU A 462 7.95 22.55 1.36
C GLU A 462 8.30 21.41 2.30
N SER A 463 7.57 20.31 2.22
CA SER A 463 7.80 19.15 3.07
C SER A 463 7.29 17.87 2.41
N VAL A 464 7.93 16.76 2.78
CA VAL A 464 7.47 15.41 2.49
C VAL A 464 7.60 14.59 3.77
N ARG A 465 6.56 13.85 4.13
CA ARG A 465 6.50 13.03 5.35
C ARG A 465 5.75 11.73 5.10
N GLY A 466 6.22 10.65 5.70
CA GLY A 466 5.45 9.41 5.83
C GLY A 466 4.46 9.45 7.01
N VAL A 467 3.35 8.75 6.92
CA VAL A 467 2.35 8.56 7.98
C VAL A 467 2.08 7.07 8.10
N ASP A 468 2.24 6.54 9.31
CA ASP A 468 2.04 5.13 9.57
C ASP A 468 0.56 4.80 9.83
N LEU A 469 -0.23 4.75 8.76
CA LEU A 469 -1.61 4.25 8.82
C LEU A 469 -1.68 2.73 9.04
N PHE A 470 -0.57 2.00 8.84
CA PHE A 470 -0.55 0.55 8.85
C PHE A 470 0.64 -0.03 9.64
N PRO A 471 0.67 0.17 10.98
CA PRO A 471 1.71 -0.39 11.82
C PRO A 471 1.91 -1.88 11.62
N GLN A 472 3.13 -2.39 11.86
CA GLN A 472 3.54 -3.78 11.62
C GLN A 472 3.63 -4.19 10.14
N THR A 473 3.29 -3.29 9.22
CA THR A 473 3.37 -3.52 7.77
C THR A 473 4.41 -2.62 7.13
N ARG A 474 4.73 -2.92 5.88
CA ARG A 474 5.59 -2.08 5.03
C ARG A 474 4.92 -0.83 4.45
N HIS A 475 3.60 -0.70 4.60
CA HIS A 475 2.86 0.34 3.93
C HIS A 475 3.06 1.68 4.64
N VAL A 476 3.34 2.72 3.85
CA VAL A 476 3.47 4.09 4.34
C VAL A 476 2.59 4.97 3.48
N GLU A 477 1.72 5.73 4.14
CA GLU A 477 1.02 6.85 3.51
C GLU A 477 1.99 8.04 3.45
N SER A 478 1.92 8.87 2.43
CA SER A 478 2.86 9.99 2.27
C SER A 478 2.12 11.29 2.01
N ILE A 479 2.56 12.37 2.64
CA ILE A 479 2.05 13.72 2.43
C ILE A 479 3.18 14.56 1.87
N ALA A 480 2.97 15.16 0.70
CA ALA A 480 3.83 16.17 0.10
C ALA A 480 3.08 17.51 0.06
N VAL A 481 3.71 18.55 0.59
CA VAL A 481 3.15 19.90 0.65
C VAL A 481 3.91 20.78 -0.32
N LEU A 482 3.19 21.44 -1.22
CA LEU A 482 3.75 22.33 -2.22
C LEU A 482 3.11 23.71 -2.13
N SER A 483 3.91 24.74 -2.42
CA SER A 483 3.45 26.12 -2.58
C SER A 483 4.03 26.75 -3.83
N ARG A 484 3.24 27.67 -4.39
CA ARG A 484 3.65 28.52 -5.50
C ARG A 484 4.34 29.79 -5.02
#